data_AF-A0A8H2ZER9-F1
#
_entry.id   AF-A0A8H2ZER9-F1
#
_cell.length_a   1.000
_cell.length_b   1.000
_cell.length_c   1.000
_cell.angle_alpha   90.00
_cell.angle_beta   90.00
_cell.angle_gamma   90.00
#
_symmetry.space_group_name_H-M   'P 1'
#
loop_
_entity.id
_entity.type
_entity.pdbx_description
1 polymer ?
#
loop_
_entity_poly.entity_id
_entity_poly.type
_entity_poly.pdbx_seq_one_letter_code
_entity_poly.pdbx_strand_id
1 'polypeptide(L)'
;MHGIKRKQYSREILKQKRLQDQLKIKTYNKLVDETLTIRDNKIFTSESLQLTSKVLELNPEFNTVWNYRRDIILQLQDTAPPEFWENELQFTMEKLKRFPKVYWIWNHRIWVLNNYSQASTKIWIRELSIVDKLLSMDARNYHGWHYRRLIVKNLETLKNQLMDKEELGYVTTVINKNISNYSAWHQRVQLITNLFKEHELNKKEMKKMVLDEISYITNAIYTDADDQSVWFYTNWFIENDIVRLVLTNEEYMKMLGEMKENIILINNDDLEFSGKENNWCLKMLIVIEGALKSTGHAVETDHTKEYLNKLIDLDPQRKNRYLYLLSK
;
A
#
# COMPACT_ATOMS: atom_id res chain seq x y z
N MET A 1 -1.20 -2.11 18.61
CA MET A 1 -1.24 -3.51 19.11
C MET A 1 -2.24 -4.31 18.28
N HIS A 2 -1.76 -5.19 17.40
CA HIS A 2 -2.60 -6.16 16.67
C HIS A 2 -2.24 -7.59 17.12
N GLY A 3 -3.19 -8.53 17.07
CA GLY A 3 -2.91 -9.96 17.29
C GLY A 3 -2.85 -10.45 18.74
N ILE A 4 -3.36 -9.69 19.72
CA ILE A 4 -3.44 -10.17 21.11
C ILE A 4 -4.50 -11.27 21.20
N LYS A 5 -4.06 -12.53 21.30
CA LYS A 5 -4.95 -13.67 21.59
C LYS A 5 -5.65 -13.41 22.92
N ARG A 6 -6.98 -13.35 22.92
CA ARG A 6 -7.79 -13.32 24.14
C ARG A 6 -7.60 -14.66 24.86
N LYS A 7 -6.74 -14.69 25.87
CA LYS A 7 -6.53 -15.85 26.73
C LYS A 7 -7.20 -15.57 28.07
N GLN A 8 -8.09 -16.49 28.49
CA GLN A 8 -8.59 -16.50 29.86
C GLN A 8 -7.49 -17.11 30.75
N TYR A 9 -6.90 -16.30 31.62
CA TYR A 9 -5.88 -16.72 32.57
C TYR A 9 -6.50 -16.84 33.96
N SER A 10 -6.08 -17.84 34.74
CA SER A 10 -6.42 -17.92 36.16
C SER A 10 -5.88 -16.70 36.91
N ARG A 11 -6.50 -16.36 38.05
CA ARG A 11 -6.06 -15.23 38.90
C ARG A 11 -4.60 -15.36 39.33
N GLU A 12 -4.12 -16.59 39.58
CA GLU A 12 -2.75 -16.87 39.98
C GLU A 12 -1.74 -16.63 38.85
N ILE A 13 -2.04 -17.11 37.64
CA ILE A 13 -1.19 -16.88 36.45
C ILE A 13 -1.12 -15.38 36.13
N LEU A 14 -2.23 -14.64 36.27
CA LEU A 14 -2.23 -13.19 36.11
C LEU A 14 -1.35 -12.49 37.15
N LYS A 15 -1.38 -12.94 38.41
CA LYS A 15 -0.53 -12.39 39.48
C LYS A 15 0.96 -12.65 39.20
N GLN A 16 1.32 -13.87 38.80
CA GLN A 16 2.70 -14.20 38.42
C GLN A 16 3.17 -13.40 37.20
N LYS A 17 2.34 -13.28 36.16
CA LYS A 17 2.64 -12.48 34.98
C LYS A 17 2.87 -11.01 35.34
N ARG A 18 2.03 -10.43 36.19
CA ARG A 18 2.19 -9.03 36.67
C ARG A 18 3.52 -8.83 37.40
N LEU A 19 3.93 -9.78 38.25
CA LEU A 19 5.21 -9.70 38.95
C LEU A 19 6.39 -9.76 37.97
N GLN A 20 6.34 -10.65 36.98
CA GLN A 20 7.35 -10.73 35.93
C GLN A 20 7.40 -9.46 35.07
N ASP A 21 6.24 -8.92 34.69
CA ASP A 21 6.14 -7.69 33.91
C ASP A 21 6.67 -6.49 34.71
N GLN A 22 6.43 -6.42 36.02
CA GLN A 22 7.01 -5.37 36.88
C GLN A 22 8.55 -5.41 36.90
N LEU A 23 9.16 -6.60 36.98
CA LEU A 23 10.62 -6.73 36.91
C LEU A 23 11.15 -6.28 35.55
N LYS A 24 10.49 -6.69 34.46
CA LYS A 24 10.86 -6.27 33.10
C LYS A 24 10.74 -4.76 32.91
N ILE A 25 9.68 -4.15 33.42
CA ILE A 25 9.47 -2.69 33.36
C ILE A 25 10.57 -1.97 34.13
N LYS A 26 10.93 -2.41 35.34
CA LYS A 26 12.01 -1.81 36.12
C LYS A 26 13.35 -1.87 35.38
N THR A 27 13.69 -3.03 34.81
CA THR A 27 14.92 -3.20 34.01
C THR A 27 14.89 -2.33 32.75
N TYR A 28 13.77 -2.27 32.05
CA TYR A 28 13.61 -1.43 30.87
C TYR A 28 13.75 0.07 31.19
N ASN A 29 13.10 0.54 32.26
CA ASN A 29 13.19 1.95 32.68
C ASN A 29 14.62 2.32 33.04
N LYS A 30 15.33 1.49 33.82
CA LYS A 30 16.73 1.72 34.15
C LYS A 30 17.60 1.84 32.88
N LEU A 31 17.41 0.95 31.91
CA LEU A 31 18.14 0.96 30.65
C LEU A 31 17.84 2.22 29.82
N VAL A 32 16.57 2.64 29.79
CA VAL A 32 16.16 3.87 29.12
C VAL A 32 16.77 5.09 29.80
N ASP A 33 16.69 5.20 31.12
CA ASP A 33 17.22 6.32 31.88
C ASP A 33 18.74 6.46 31.66
N GLU A 34 19.48 5.35 31.69
CA GLU A 34 20.90 5.30 31.36
C GLU A 34 21.16 5.80 29.93
N THR A 35 20.40 5.30 28.95
CA THR A 35 20.56 5.68 27.53
C THR A 35 20.28 7.17 27.30
N LEU A 36 19.20 7.69 27.90
CA LEU A 36 18.82 9.10 27.75
C LEU A 36 19.81 10.02 28.48
N THR A 37 20.34 9.61 29.63
CA THR A 37 21.37 10.36 30.34
C THR A 37 22.65 10.49 29.51
N ILE A 38 23.10 9.40 28.87
CA ILE A 38 24.28 9.40 28.00
C ILE A 38 24.04 10.28 26.75
N ARG A 39 22.83 10.21 26.16
CA ARG A 39 22.39 11.10 25.08
C ARG A 39 22.45 12.57 25.50
N ASP A 40 21.88 12.91 26.65
CA ASP A 40 21.78 14.31 27.12
C ASP A 40 23.16 14.91 27.40
N ASN A 41 24.11 14.07 27.79
CA ASN A 41 25.52 14.42 27.92
C ASN A 41 26.29 14.40 26.59
N LYS A 42 25.62 14.15 25.45
CA LYS A 42 26.21 14.11 24.09
C LYS A 42 27.40 13.16 23.95
N ILE A 43 27.32 12.01 24.61
CA ILE A 43 28.37 10.98 24.50
C ILE A 43 28.10 10.14 23.24
N PHE A 44 29.07 10.08 22.33
CA PHE A 44 28.94 9.37 21.04
C PHE A 44 30.05 8.33 20.89
N THR A 45 29.83 7.14 21.43
CA THR A 45 30.82 6.04 21.43
C THR A 45 30.21 4.72 20.96
N SER A 46 31.06 3.73 20.68
CA SER A 46 30.61 2.38 20.32
C SER A 46 29.75 1.74 21.42
N GLU A 47 30.06 2.00 22.69
CA GLU A 47 29.29 1.55 23.84
C GLU A 47 27.89 2.19 23.87
N SER A 48 27.80 3.49 23.58
CA SER A 48 26.51 4.17 23.47
C SER A 48 25.67 3.60 22.32
N LEU A 49 26.30 3.23 21.20
CA LEU A 49 25.63 2.57 20.07
C LEU A 49 25.08 1.20 20.48
N GLN A 50 25.87 0.38 21.18
CA GLN A 50 25.45 -0.90 21.75
C GLN A 50 24.26 -0.73 22.71
N LEU A 51 24.25 0.34 23.51
CA LEU A 51 23.16 0.62 24.44
C LEU A 51 21.85 0.92 23.70
N THR A 52 21.90 1.71 22.60
CA THR A 52 20.72 1.91 21.74
C THR A 52 20.19 0.59 21.18
N SER A 53 21.07 -0.35 20.78
CA SER A 53 20.66 -1.68 20.31
C SER A 53 19.86 -2.44 21.38
N LYS A 54 20.29 -2.39 22.65
CA LYS A 54 19.60 -3.04 23.77
C LYS A 54 18.20 -2.46 24.00
N VAL A 55 18.06 -1.13 23.93
CA VAL A 55 16.74 -0.49 24.09
C VAL A 55 15.82 -0.84 22.93
N LEU A 56 16.32 -0.78 21.70
CA LEU A 56 15.53 -1.04 20.48
C LEU A 56 15.15 -2.52 20.32
N GLU A 57 15.92 -3.43 20.91
CA GLU A 57 15.54 -4.85 21.01
C GLU A 57 14.28 -5.04 21.87
N LEU A 58 14.11 -4.22 22.91
CA LEU A 58 12.95 -4.26 23.80
C LEU A 58 11.79 -3.40 23.30
N ASN A 59 12.08 -2.24 22.71
CA ASN A 59 11.09 -1.29 22.21
C ASN A 59 11.57 -0.61 20.91
N PRO A 60 11.30 -1.20 19.74
CA PRO A 60 11.67 -0.62 18.46
C PRO A 60 10.81 0.60 18.07
N GLU A 61 9.73 0.90 18.80
CA GLU A 61 8.91 2.10 18.56
C GLU A 61 9.52 3.37 19.18
N PHE A 62 10.58 3.24 19.97
CA PHE A 62 11.16 4.37 20.68
C PHE A 62 12.00 5.27 19.76
N ASN A 63 11.32 6.22 19.12
CA ASN A 63 11.89 7.15 18.14
C ASN A 63 13.11 7.93 18.63
N THR A 64 13.10 8.38 19.87
CA THR A 64 14.20 9.13 20.47
C THR A 64 15.52 8.36 20.43
N VAL A 65 15.47 7.05 20.64
CA VAL A 65 16.65 6.18 20.60
C VAL A 65 17.12 5.96 19.17
N TRP A 66 16.20 5.88 18.19
CA TRP A 66 16.58 5.86 16.77
C TRP A 66 17.29 7.14 16.33
N ASN A 67 16.82 8.31 16.79
CA ASN A 67 17.47 9.58 16.50
C ASN A 67 18.87 9.64 17.13
N TYR A 68 18.97 9.30 18.42
CA TYR A 68 20.26 9.26 19.09
C TYR A 68 21.22 8.25 18.45
N ARG A 69 20.72 7.09 18.01
CA ARG A 69 21.50 6.12 17.25
C ARG A 69 22.08 6.76 15.98
N ARG A 70 21.30 7.52 15.21
CA ARG A 70 21.80 8.25 14.03
C ARG A 70 22.86 9.28 14.40
N ASP A 71 22.65 10.04 15.47
CA ASP A 71 23.62 11.02 15.94
C ASP A 71 24.97 10.36 16.26
N ILE A 72 24.96 9.21 16.96
CA ILE A 72 26.17 8.42 17.23
C ILE A 72 26.81 7.97 15.93
N ILE A 73 26.03 7.42 14.99
CA ILE A 73 26.56 6.91 13.71
C ILE A 73 27.24 8.03 12.93
N LEU A 74 26.63 9.21 12.84
CA LEU A 74 27.20 10.36 12.12
C LEU A 74 28.54 10.82 12.73
N GLN A 75 28.75 10.64 14.03
CA GLN A 75 30.03 10.96 14.68
C GLN A 75 31.10 9.89 14.47
N LEU A 76 30.70 8.62 14.30
CA LEU A 76 31.62 7.49 14.20
C LEU A 76 31.93 7.08 12.76
N GLN A 77 31.08 7.42 11.79
CA GLN A 77 31.12 6.90 10.41
C GLN A 77 32.47 7.09 9.70
N ASP A 78 33.16 8.22 9.94
CA ASP A 78 34.45 8.52 9.27
C ASP A 78 35.58 7.58 9.70
N THR A 79 35.45 6.99 10.89
CA THR A 79 36.39 6.01 11.45
C THR A 79 35.85 4.59 11.39
N ALA A 80 34.62 4.41 10.92
CA ALA A 80 33.96 3.11 10.90
C ALA A 80 34.51 2.23 9.76
N PRO A 81 34.65 0.92 9.98
CA PRO A 81 35.10 0.03 8.92
C PRO A 81 34.05 -0.05 7.80
N PRO A 82 34.44 -0.40 6.55
CA PRO A 82 33.50 -0.45 5.42
C PRO A 82 32.26 -1.34 5.64
N GLU A 83 32.40 -2.38 6.46
CA GLU A 83 31.35 -3.32 6.86
C GLU A 83 30.29 -2.73 7.82
N PHE A 84 30.55 -1.55 8.38
CA PHE A 84 29.67 -0.89 9.35
C PHE A 84 28.24 -0.72 8.80
N TRP A 85 28.12 -0.19 7.58
CA TRP A 85 26.83 0.07 6.96
C TRP A 85 26.05 -1.21 6.66
N GLU A 86 26.74 -2.26 6.22
CA GLU A 86 26.14 -3.59 6.03
C GLU A 86 25.65 -4.18 7.36
N ASN A 87 26.42 -4.02 8.45
CA ASN A 87 26.00 -4.43 9.78
C ASN A 87 24.75 -3.64 10.26
N GLU A 88 24.64 -2.36 9.94
CA GLU A 88 23.46 -1.56 10.29
C GLU A 88 22.22 -1.94 9.45
N LEU A 89 22.41 -2.27 8.17
CA LEU A 89 21.36 -2.87 7.34
C LEU A 89 20.94 -4.24 7.90
N GLN A 90 21.88 -5.05 8.38
CA GLN A 90 21.55 -6.32 9.01
C GLN A 90 20.79 -6.12 10.33
N PHE A 91 21.20 -5.16 11.15
CA PHE A 91 20.51 -4.78 12.40
C PHE A 91 19.04 -4.43 12.14
N THR A 92 18.76 -3.53 11.17
CA THR A 92 17.38 -3.18 10.82
C THR A 92 16.61 -4.36 10.26
N MET A 93 17.24 -5.25 9.48
CA MET A 93 16.60 -6.44 8.92
C MET A 93 16.16 -7.43 10.01
N GLU A 94 16.97 -7.65 11.03
CA GLU A 94 16.60 -8.48 12.19
C GLU A 94 15.36 -7.95 12.89
N LYS A 95 15.22 -6.62 12.99
CA LYS A 95 14.05 -6.02 13.65
C LYS A 95 12.84 -6.06 12.72
N LEU A 96 12.99 -5.87 11.41
CA LEU A 96 11.90 -6.03 10.43
C LEU A 96 11.30 -7.45 10.46
N LYS A 97 12.12 -8.49 10.65
CA LYS A 97 11.63 -9.88 10.77
C LYS A 97 10.64 -10.06 11.93
N ARG A 98 10.80 -9.30 13.01
CA ARG A 98 9.94 -9.38 14.21
C ARG A 98 8.85 -8.31 14.24
N PHE A 99 9.15 -7.14 13.71
CA PHE A 99 8.33 -5.94 13.82
C PHE A 99 8.17 -5.23 12.46
N PRO A 100 7.61 -5.90 11.43
CA PRO A 100 7.57 -5.39 10.05
C PRO A 100 6.68 -4.16 9.85
N LYS A 101 5.96 -3.72 10.90
CA LYS A 101 5.02 -2.58 10.88
C LYS A 101 5.46 -1.41 11.76
N VAL A 102 6.69 -1.42 12.25
CA VAL A 102 7.26 -0.29 13.01
C VAL A 102 7.86 0.71 12.04
N TYR A 103 7.29 1.92 12.01
CA TYR A 103 7.72 3.00 11.12
C TYR A 103 9.22 3.30 11.23
N TRP A 104 9.74 3.37 12.45
CA TRP A 104 11.11 3.80 12.71
C TRP A 104 12.17 2.85 12.16
N ILE A 105 11.88 1.56 12.05
CA ILE A 105 12.82 0.60 11.44
C ILE A 105 12.97 0.88 9.95
N TRP A 106 11.85 1.05 9.24
CA TRP A 106 11.85 1.40 7.81
C TRP A 106 12.50 2.76 7.56
N ASN A 107 12.17 3.75 8.40
CA ASN A 107 12.74 5.09 8.32
C ASN A 107 14.25 5.09 8.59
N HIS A 108 14.72 4.29 9.56
CA HIS A 108 16.15 4.14 9.81
C HIS A 108 16.85 3.39 8.66
N ARG A 109 16.25 2.32 8.14
CA ARG A 109 16.83 1.57 7.02
C ARG A 109 17.06 2.43 5.77
N ILE A 110 16.09 3.26 5.39
CA ILE A 110 16.29 4.17 4.25
C ILE A 110 17.31 5.28 4.56
N TRP A 111 17.35 5.77 5.81
CA TRP A 111 18.39 6.71 6.23
C TRP A 111 19.79 6.11 6.12
N VAL A 112 19.97 4.85 6.53
CA VAL A 112 21.23 4.10 6.39
C VAL A 112 21.65 4.04 4.93
N LEU A 113 20.73 3.66 4.03
CA LEU A 113 21.02 3.60 2.58
C LEU A 113 21.43 4.95 1.99
N ASN A 114 20.77 6.04 2.41
CA ASN A 114 21.06 7.38 1.91
C ASN A 114 22.40 7.94 2.42
N ASN A 115 22.89 7.48 3.58
CA ASN A 115 24.19 7.91 4.12
C ASN A 115 25.32 6.93 3.78
N TYR A 116 25.00 5.74 3.27
CA TYR A 116 26.00 4.78 2.83
C TYR A 116 26.62 5.23 1.51
N SER A 117 27.67 6.06 1.59
CA SER A 117 28.35 6.67 0.42
C SER A 117 28.89 5.66 -0.60
N GLN A 118 29.20 4.44 -0.15
CA GLN A 118 29.68 3.34 -1.00
C GLN A 118 28.55 2.41 -1.46
N ALA A 119 27.28 2.77 -1.23
CA ALA A 119 26.13 1.96 -1.64
C ALA A 119 26.07 1.85 -3.17
N SER A 120 26.67 0.80 -3.70
CA SER A 120 26.59 0.49 -5.12
C SER A 120 25.15 0.20 -5.56
N THR A 121 24.87 0.31 -6.86
CA THR A 121 23.59 -0.11 -7.45
C THR A 121 23.19 -1.54 -7.04
N LYS A 122 24.16 -2.42 -6.78
CA LYS A 122 23.91 -3.80 -6.30
C LYS A 122 23.19 -3.83 -4.95
N ILE A 123 23.50 -2.91 -4.04
CA ILE A 123 22.84 -2.82 -2.73
C ILE A 123 21.37 -2.42 -2.92
N TRP A 124 21.10 -1.41 -3.73
CA TRP A 124 19.72 -1.00 -4.02
C TRP A 124 18.89 -2.09 -4.72
N ILE A 125 19.51 -2.85 -5.64
CA ILE A 125 18.87 -4.03 -6.26
C ILE A 125 18.59 -5.10 -5.20
N ARG A 126 19.51 -5.35 -4.26
CA ARG A 126 19.28 -6.27 -3.14
C ARG A 126 18.11 -5.80 -2.27
N GLU A 127 18.00 -4.51 -2.00
CA GLU A 127 16.89 -3.93 -1.23
C GLU A 127 15.54 -4.09 -1.95
N LEU A 128 15.52 -3.99 -3.28
CA LEU A 128 14.34 -4.27 -4.08
C LEU A 128 13.88 -5.73 -3.93
N SER A 129 14.82 -6.68 -3.92
CA SER A 129 14.53 -8.10 -3.67
C SER A 129 14.07 -8.36 -2.23
N ILE A 130 14.63 -7.65 -1.24
CA ILE A 130 14.21 -7.76 0.16
C ILE A 130 12.78 -7.28 0.34
N VAL A 131 12.44 -6.10 -0.20
CA VAL A 131 11.08 -5.57 -0.06
C VAL A 131 10.07 -6.42 -0.82
N ASP A 132 10.43 -6.99 -1.96
CA ASP A 132 9.59 -7.98 -2.65
C ASP A 132 9.30 -9.19 -1.75
N LYS A 133 10.33 -9.74 -1.09
CA LYS A 133 10.13 -10.85 -0.16
C LYS A 133 9.24 -10.47 1.01
N LEU A 134 9.40 -9.28 1.58
CA LEU A 134 8.57 -8.78 2.69
C LEU A 134 7.11 -8.59 2.25
N LEU A 135 6.87 -8.07 1.04
CA LEU A 135 5.53 -7.95 0.46
C LEU A 135 4.91 -9.31 0.10
N SER A 136 5.71 -10.32 -0.25
CA SER A 136 5.18 -11.68 -0.41
C SER A 136 4.65 -12.28 0.91
N MET A 137 5.17 -11.81 2.05
CA MET A 137 4.77 -12.26 3.39
C MET A 137 3.58 -11.45 3.94
N ASP A 138 3.54 -10.15 3.67
CA ASP A 138 2.40 -9.27 3.96
C ASP A 138 2.17 -8.30 2.80
N ALA A 139 1.33 -8.75 1.87
CA ALA A 139 1.05 -8.05 0.61
C ALA A 139 0.38 -6.68 0.79
N ARG A 140 -0.16 -6.40 1.99
CA ARG A 140 -0.82 -5.15 2.35
C ARG A 140 0.03 -4.29 3.31
N ASN A 141 1.31 -4.62 3.48
CA ASN A 141 2.21 -3.81 4.30
C ASN A 141 2.50 -2.47 3.61
N TYR A 142 1.81 -1.42 4.06
CA TYR A 142 1.97 -0.07 3.53
C TYR A 142 3.41 0.46 3.65
N HIS A 143 4.14 0.12 4.72
CA HIS A 143 5.55 0.52 4.85
C HIS A 143 6.42 -0.17 3.80
N GLY A 144 6.16 -1.44 3.51
CA GLY A 144 6.84 -2.17 2.43
C GLY A 144 6.59 -1.53 1.06
N TRP A 145 5.34 -1.18 0.73
CA TRP A 145 5.02 -0.49 -0.52
C TRP A 145 5.67 0.89 -0.61
N HIS A 146 5.65 1.66 0.48
CA HIS A 146 6.33 2.96 0.53
C HIS A 146 7.85 2.81 0.34
N TYR A 147 8.47 1.86 1.05
CA TYR A 147 9.88 1.58 0.92
C TYR A 147 10.25 1.16 -0.51
N ARG A 148 9.46 0.28 -1.15
CA ARG A 148 9.65 -0.11 -2.54
C ARG A 148 9.70 1.10 -3.47
N ARG A 149 8.75 2.05 -3.35
CA ARG A 149 8.75 3.29 -4.15
C ARG A 149 10.02 4.11 -3.96
N LEU A 150 10.55 4.20 -2.73
CA LEU A 150 11.81 4.89 -2.46
C LEU A 150 13.00 4.17 -3.10
N ILE A 151 13.06 2.83 -3.03
CA ILE A 151 14.13 2.04 -3.67
C ILE A 151 14.09 2.20 -5.19
N VAL A 152 12.91 2.07 -5.81
CA VAL A 152 12.73 2.25 -7.26
C VAL A 152 13.19 3.64 -7.68
N LYS A 153 12.73 4.70 -7.01
CA LYS A 153 13.14 6.08 -7.33
C LYS A 153 14.66 6.30 -7.25
N ASN A 154 15.33 5.71 -6.27
CA ASN A 154 16.79 5.76 -6.18
C ASN A 154 17.46 4.98 -7.31
N LEU A 155 16.95 3.79 -7.65
CA LEU A 155 17.45 3.00 -8.78
C LEU A 155 17.29 3.73 -10.12
N GLU A 156 16.17 4.42 -10.33
CA GLU A 156 15.94 5.23 -11.53
C GLU A 156 16.98 6.35 -11.65
N THR A 157 17.27 7.03 -10.54
CA THR A 157 18.31 8.08 -10.48
C THR A 157 19.70 7.51 -10.75
N LEU A 158 20.05 6.36 -10.15
CA LEU A 158 21.36 5.72 -10.32
C LEU A 158 21.58 5.12 -11.71
N LYS A 159 20.52 4.62 -12.34
CA LYS A 159 20.56 4.03 -13.70
C LYS A 159 20.29 5.06 -14.79
N ASN A 160 19.83 6.26 -14.43
CA ASN A 160 19.30 7.27 -15.35
C ASN A 160 18.24 6.67 -16.32
N GLN A 161 17.32 5.89 -15.77
CA GLN A 161 16.30 5.16 -16.51
C GLN A 161 15.04 5.01 -15.66
N LEU A 162 13.88 5.39 -16.20
CA LEU A 162 12.58 5.19 -15.56
C LEU A 162 12.22 3.70 -15.52
N MET A 163 11.57 3.29 -14.43
CA MET A 163 11.23 1.88 -14.15
C MET A 163 9.71 1.66 -14.10
N ASP A 164 8.89 2.64 -14.46
CA ASP A 164 7.43 2.56 -14.37
C ASP A 164 6.85 1.34 -15.13
N LYS A 165 7.39 1.00 -16.32
CA LYS A 165 6.95 -0.19 -17.08
C LYS A 165 7.32 -1.51 -16.40
N GLU A 166 8.51 -1.58 -15.80
CA GLU A 166 8.98 -2.75 -15.05
C GLU A 166 8.13 -2.94 -13.78
N GLU A 167 7.88 -1.85 -13.06
CA GLU A 167 7.02 -1.84 -11.87
C GLU A 167 5.55 -2.14 -12.21
N LEU A 168 5.06 -1.71 -13.37
CA LEU A 168 3.71 -2.07 -13.82
C LEU A 168 3.60 -3.58 -14.07
N GLY A 169 4.63 -4.20 -14.65
CA GLY A 169 4.72 -5.65 -14.81
C GLY A 169 4.77 -6.40 -13.47
N TYR A 170 5.54 -5.86 -12.51
CA TYR A 170 5.57 -6.39 -11.13
C TYR A 170 4.19 -6.34 -10.48
N VAL A 171 3.55 -5.17 -10.49
CA VAL A 171 2.23 -4.97 -9.86
C VAL A 171 1.17 -5.85 -10.53
N THR A 172 1.22 -6.02 -11.85
CA THR A 172 0.32 -6.94 -12.57
C THR A 172 0.48 -8.38 -12.05
N THR A 173 1.74 -8.82 -11.85
CA THR A 173 2.01 -10.15 -11.29
C THR A 173 1.49 -10.29 -9.86
N VAL A 174 1.61 -9.24 -9.05
CA VAL A 174 1.12 -9.23 -7.66
C VAL A 174 -0.41 -9.27 -7.61
N ILE A 175 -1.09 -8.50 -8.45
CA ILE A 175 -2.56 -8.50 -8.56
C ILE A 175 -3.05 -9.87 -9.03
N ASN A 176 -2.46 -10.44 -10.08
CA ASN A 176 -2.89 -11.74 -10.60
C ASN A 176 -2.71 -12.90 -9.59
N LYS A 177 -1.79 -12.76 -8.63
CA LYS A 177 -1.63 -13.72 -7.52
C LYS A 177 -2.67 -13.53 -6.41
N ASN A 178 -3.16 -12.31 -6.23
CA ASN A 178 -4.14 -11.96 -5.21
C ASN A 178 -4.89 -10.68 -5.64
N ILE A 179 -6.05 -10.89 -6.26
CA ILE A 179 -6.87 -9.80 -6.81
C ILE A 179 -7.35 -8.83 -5.72
N SER A 180 -7.48 -9.30 -4.47
CA SER A 180 -7.84 -8.47 -3.31
C SER A 180 -6.70 -7.60 -2.76
N ASN A 181 -5.54 -7.59 -3.42
CA ASN A 181 -4.44 -6.73 -3.00
C ASN A 181 -4.66 -5.27 -3.41
N TYR A 182 -5.46 -4.56 -2.62
CA TYR A 182 -5.71 -3.12 -2.80
C TYR A 182 -4.43 -2.27 -2.90
N SER A 183 -3.36 -2.65 -2.20
CA SER A 183 -2.11 -1.89 -2.26
C SER A 183 -1.43 -2.00 -3.63
N ALA A 184 -1.55 -3.15 -4.29
CA ALA A 184 -1.06 -3.34 -5.65
C ALA A 184 -1.92 -2.56 -6.66
N TRP A 185 -3.25 -2.61 -6.55
CA TRP A 185 -4.14 -1.78 -7.37
C TRP A 185 -3.84 -0.28 -7.23
N HIS A 186 -3.63 0.18 -6.00
CA HIS A 186 -3.23 1.57 -5.75
C HIS A 186 -1.88 1.92 -6.38
N GLN A 187 -0.90 1.00 -6.31
CA GLN A 187 0.39 1.19 -6.99
C GLN A 187 0.20 1.27 -8.52
N ARG A 188 -0.69 0.45 -9.10
CA ARG A 188 -1.03 0.48 -10.53
C ARG A 188 -1.55 1.86 -10.96
N VAL A 189 -2.47 2.45 -10.18
CA VAL A 189 -2.98 3.81 -10.39
C VAL A 189 -1.85 4.84 -10.47
N GLN A 190 -0.91 4.78 -9.52
CA GLN A 190 0.21 5.72 -9.48
C GLN A 190 1.11 5.57 -10.70
N LEU A 191 1.47 4.34 -11.07
CA LEU A 191 2.34 4.05 -12.22
C LEU A 191 1.71 4.49 -13.55
N ILE A 192 0.44 4.15 -13.80
CA ILE A 192 -0.25 4.59 -15.02
C ILE A 192 -0.35 6.12 -15.05
N THR A 193 -0.68 6.75 -13.92
CA THR A 193 -0.72 8.22 -13.86
C THR A 193 0.62 8.86 -14.21
N ASN A 194 1.73 8.29 -13.74
CA ASN A 194 3.08 8.80 -14.04
C ASN A 194 3.46 8.59 -15.51
N LEU A 195 3.22 7.40 -16.07
CA LEU A 195 3.49 7.09 -17.48
C LEU A 195 2.83 8.07 -18.44
N PHE A 196 1.64 8.55 -18.09
CA PHE A 196 0.91 9.56 -18.86
C PHE A 196 1.43 10.99 -18.68
N LYS A 197 1.96 11.34 -17.50
CA LYS A 197 2.49 12.67 -17.19
C LYS A 197 3.88 12.91 -17.74
N GLU A 198 4.76 11.91 -17.65
CA GLU A 198 6.17 12.04 -18.08
C GLU A 198 6.34 11.97 -19.61
N HIS A 199 5.22 11.94 -20.37
CA HIS A 199 5.20 11.82 -21.84
C HIS A 199 6.04 10.66 -22.41
N GLU A 200 6.25 9.60 -21.61
CA GLU A 200 6.94 8.39 -22.06
C GLU A 200 6.22 7.65 -23.19
N LEU A 201 4.93 7.91 -23.33
CA LEU A 201 4.06 7.26 -24.30
C LEU A 201 3.65 8.24 -25.39
N ASN A 202 3.69 7.78 -26.64
CA ASN A 202 3.00 8.48 -27.72
C ASN A 202 1.49 8.18 -27.68
N LYS A 203 0.68 8.95 -28.43
CA LYS A 203 -0.79 8.80 -28.44
C LYS A 203 -1.26 7.37 -28.77
N LYS A 204 -0.55 6.66 -29.65
CA LYS A 204 -0.90 5.27 -30.03
C LYS A 204 -0.65 4.31 -28.88
N GLU A 205 0.46 4.47 -28.16
CA GLU A 205 0.80 3.67 -26.98
C GLU A 205 -0.15 3.93 -25.82
N MET A 206 -0.50 5.20 -25.58
CA MET A 206 -1.52 5.57 -24.58
C MET A 206 -2.86 4.91 -24.89
N LYS A 207 -3.32 4.98 -26.15
CA LYS A 207 -4.57 4.35 -26.58
C LYS A 207 -4.54 2.85 -26.42
N LYS A 208 -3.43 2.20 -26.80
CA LYS A 208 -3.25 0.77 -26.57
C LYS A 208 -3.35 0.44 -25.07
N MET A 209 -2.66 1.19 -24.22
CA MET A 209 -2.69 0.97 -22.77
C MET A 209 -4.10 1.10 -22.19
N VAL A 210 -4.88 2.11 -22.61
CA VAL A 210 -6.27 2.27 -22.19
C VAL A 210 -7.12 1.06 -22.61
N LEU A 211 -6.96 0.56 -23.84
CA LEU A 211 -7.68 -0.62 -24.34
C LEU A 211 -7.28 -1.90 -23.59
N ASP A 212 -5.98 -2.07 -23.32
CA ASP A 212 -5.46 -3.19 -22.54
C ASP A 212 -6.00 -3.14 -21.08
N GLU A 213 -6.10 -1.94 -20.48
CA GLU A 213 -6.69 -1.75 -19.15
C GLU A 213 -8.18 -2.07 -19.12
N ILE A 214 -8.95 -1.69 -20.15
CA ILE A 214 -10.39 -2.04 -20.24
C ILE A 214 -10.56 -3.55 -20.21
N SER A 215 -9.78 -4.29 -21.01
CA SER A 215 -9.81 -5.75 -21.03
C SER A 215 -9.38 -6.33 -19.68
N TYR A 216 -8.33 -5.77 -19.06
CA TYR A 216 -7.84 -6.23 -17.76
C TYR A 216 -8.86 -6.03 -16.63
N ILE A 217 -9.49 -4.85 -16.57
CA ILE A 217 -10.57 -4.54 -15.62
C ILE A 217 -11.74 -5.49 -15.81
N THR A 218 -12.16 -5.70 -17.06
CA THR A 218 -13.28 -6.59 -17.39
C THR A 218 -13.00 -7.99 -16.86
N ASN A 219 -11.84 -8.57 -17.17
CA ASN A 219 -11.43 -9.88 -16.66
C ASN A 219 -11.35 -9.93 -15.13
N ALA A 220 -10.87 -8.86 -14.50
CA ALA A 220 -10.79 -8.77 -13.04
C ALA A 220 -12.18 -8.81 -12.39
N ILE A 221 -13.16 -8.09 -12.94
CA ILE A 221 -14.55 -8.10 -12.46
C ILE A 221 -15.18 -9.49 -12.64
N TYR A 222 -14.98 -10.14 -13.80
CA TYR A 222 -15.46 -11.51 -14.03
C TYR A 222 -14.81 -12.55 -13.11
N THR A 223 -13.59 -12.30 -12.63
CA THR A 223 -12.88 -13.23 -11.75
C THR A 223 -13.45 -13.21 -10.33
N ASP A 224 -13.77 -12.02 -9.81
CA ASP A 224 -14.35 -11.86 -8.47
C ASP A 224 -15.18 -10.56 -8.41
N ALA A 225 -16.50 -10.69 -8.59
CA ALA A 225 -17.44 -9.57 -8.55
C ALA A 225 -17.63 -9.00 -7.13
N ASP A 226 -17.19 -9.69 -6.08
CA ASP A 226 -17.26 -9.20 -4.70
C ASP A 226 -16.00 -8.43 -4.27
N ASP A 227 -14.94 -8.46 -5.08
CA ASP A 227 -13.68 -7.78 -4.76
C ASP A 227 -13.77 -6.26 -4.90
N GLN A 228 -13.96 -5.59 -3.76
CA GLN A 228 -14.01 -4.13 -3.68
C GLN A 228 -12.81 -3.42 -4.34
N SER A 229 -11.62 -4.03 -4.38
CA SER A 229 -10.41 -3.39 -4.91
C SER A 229 -10.53 -3.18 -6.41
N VAL A 230 -11.11 -4.16 -7.11
CA VAL A 230 -11.39 -4.07 -8.54
C VAL A 230 -12.35 -2.92 -8.79
N TRP A 231 -13.46 -2.83 -8.04
CA TRP A 231 -14.44 -1.78 -8.21
C TRP A 231 -13.92 -0.37 -7.91
N PHE A 232 -13.08 -0.22 -6.88
CA PHE A 232 -12.41 1.07 -6.63
C PHE A 232 -11.46 1.46 -7.77
N TYR A 233 -10.74 0.49 -8.34
CA TYR A 233 -9.87 0.73 -9.49
C TYR A 233 -10.68 1.08 -10.75
N THR A 234 -11.77 0.36 -11.03
CA THR A 234 -12.70 0.64 -12.13
C THR A 234 -13.31 2.04 -12.01
N ASN A 235 -13.73 2.43 -10.80
CA ASN A 235 -14.27 3.77 -10.57
C ASN A 235 -13.23 4.85 -10.90
N TRP A 236 -12.01 4.69 -10.39
CA TRP A 236 -10.90 5.59 -10.73
C TRP A 236 -10.69 5.65 -12.24
N PHE A 237 -10.64 4.50 -12.92
CA PHE A 237 -10.37 4.45 -14.35
C PHE A 237 -11.43 5.20 -15.17
N ILE A 238 -12.72 4.98 -14.87
CA ILE A 238 -13.84 5.63 -15.55
C ILE A 238 -13.83 7.15 -15.34
N GLU A 239 -13.56 7.60 -14.12
CA GLU A 239 -13.61 9.01 -13.73
C GLU A 239 -12.33 9.77 -14.09
N ASN A 240 -11.23 9.08 -14.41
CA ASN A 240 -9.95 9.76 -14.65
C ASN A 240 -9.90 10.43 -16.03
N ASP A 241 -9.41 11.68 -16.05
CA ASP A 241 -9.22 12.45 -17.29
C ASP A 241 -8.28 11.77 -18.29
N ILE A 242 -7.35 10.91 -17.83
CA ILE A 242 -6.45 10.15 -18.71
C ILE A 242 -7.23 9.38 -19.78
N VAL A 243 -8.37 8.78 -19.44
CA VAL A 243 -9.17 8.02 -20.42
C VAL A 243 -9.79 8.97 -21.44
N ARG A 244 -10.30 10.12 -20.99
CA ARG A 244 -10.92 11.15 -21.85
C ARG A 244 -9.92 11.91 -22.71
N LEU A 245 -8.65 11.97 -22.31
CA LEU A 245 -7.56 12.56 -23.11
C LEU A 245 -7.19 11.68 -24.31
N VAL A 246 -7.48 10.39 -24.24
CA VAL A 246 -7.02 9.39 -25.20
C VAL A 246 -8.13 8.92 -26.14
N LEU A 247 -9.32 8.66 -25.57
CA LEU A 247 -10.49 8.21 -26.32
C LEU A 247 -11.28 9.40 -26.85
N THR A 248 -11.83 9.27 -28.05
CA THR A 248 -12.86 10.22 -28.50
C THR A 248 -14.11 10.09 -27.64
N ASN A 249 -15.00 11.10 -27.65
CA ASN A 249 -16.27 11.00 -26.93
C ASN A 249 -17.07 9.76 -27.35
N GLU A 250 -17.07 9.41 -28.64
CA GLU A 250 -17.74 8.22 -29.16
C GLU A 250 -17.13 6.92 -28.61
N GLU A 251 -15.79 6.83 -28.59
CA GLU A 251 -15.08 5.66 -28.06
C GLU A 251 -15.28 5.50 -26.55
N TYR A 252 -15.26 6.61 -25.80
CA TYR A 252 -15.50 6.60 -24.36
C TYR A 252 -16.95 6.19 -24.04
N MET A 253 -17.94 6.71 -24.78
CA MET A 253 -19.34 6.29 -24.61
C MET A 253 -19.53 4.81 -24.94
N LYS A 254 -18.90 4.33 -26.02
CA LYS A 254 -18.93 2.91 -26.37
C LYS A 254 -18.32 2.04 -25.27
N MET A 255 -17.15 2.42 -24.75
CA MET A 255 -16.52 1.73 -23.61
C MET A 255 -17.45 1.66 -22.40
N LEU A 256 -18.09 2.78 -22.02
CA LEU A 256 -19.03 2.81 -20.90
C LEU A 256 -20.26 1.92 -21.14
N GLY A 257 -20.79 1.89 -22.37
CA GLY A 257 -21.89 1.00 -22.76
C GLY A 257 -21.51 -0.47 -22.64
N GLU A 258 -20.37 -0.87 -23.21
CA GLU A 258 -19.86 -2.24 -23.12
C GLU A 258 -19.58 -2.66 -21.66
N MET A 259 -19.00 -1.76 -20.84
CA MET A 259 -18.81 -2.01 -19.41
C MET A 259 -20.14 -2.16 -18.67
N LYS A 260 -21.15 -1.33 -18.99
CA LYS A 260 -22.50 -1.42 -18.40
C LYS A 260 -23.12 -2.78 -18.70
N GLU A 261 -23.09 -3.22 -19.95
CA GLU A 261 -23.64 -4.52 -20.37
C GLU A 261 -22.95 -5.68 -19.65
N ASN A 262 -21.62 -5.67 -19.58
CA ASN A 262 -20.85 -6.69 -18.85
C ASN A 262 -21.21 -6.73 -17.37
N ILE A 263 -21.34 -5.58 -16.71
CA ILE A 263 -21.69 -5.51 -15.28
C ILE A 263 -23.12 -5.97 -15.02
N ILE A 264 -24.06 -5.69 -15.93
CA ILE A 264 -25.44 -6.20 -15.85
C ILE A 264 -25.44 -7.72 -15.96
N LEU A 265 -24.68 -8.29 -16.90
CA LEU A 265 -24.55 -9.74 -17.05
C LEU A 265 -24.06 -10.39 -15.75
N ILE A 266 -22.96 -9.87 -15.19
CA ILE A 266 -22.40 -10.37 -13.93
C ILE A 266 -23.39 -10.25 -12.77
N ASN A 267 -24.12 -9.13 -12.68
CA ASN A 267 -25.14 -8.94 -11.65
C ASN A 267 -26.30 -9.93 -11.78
N ASN A 268 -26.69 -10.26 -13.01
CA ASN A 268 -27.74 -11.26 -13.27
C ASN A 268 -27.24 -12.66 -12.91
N ASP A 269 -26.01 -13.00 -13.26
CA ASP A 269 -25.40 -14.29 -12.88
C ASP A 269 -25.35 -14.43 -11.34
N ASP A 270 -24.94 -13.38 -10.63
CA ASP A 270 -24.95 -13.35 -9.15
C ASP A 270 -26.36 -13.44 -8.57
N LEU A 271 -27.36 -12.81 -9.20
CA LEU A 271 -28.76 -12.91 -8.81
C LEU A 271 -29.29 -14.34 -8.99
N GLU A 272 -28.99 -14.98 -10.12
CA GLU A 272 -29.37 -16.37 -10.39
C GLU A 272 -28.71 -17.35 -9.41
N PHE A 273 -27.45 -17.12 -9.07
CA PHE A 273 -26.69 -17.99 -8.17
C PHE A 273 -27.03 -17.79 -6.68
N SER A 274 -27.06 -16.54 -6.23
CA SER A 274 -27.20 -16.19 -4.81
C SER A 274 -28.62 -15.80 -4.38
N GLY A 275 -29.52 -15.56 -5.34
CA GLY A 275 -30.85 -15.00 -5.11
C GLY A 275 -30.84 -13.50 -4.80
N LYS A 276 -29.70 -12.81 -4.92
CA LYS A 276 -29.56 -11.37 -4.67
C LYS A 276 -28.63 -10.71 -5.69
N GLU A 277 -28.95 -9.47 -6.04
CA GLU A 277 -28.08 -8.64 -6.86
C GLU A 277 -26.80 -8.25 -6.12
N ASN A 278 -25.73 -8.00 -6.87
CA ASN A 278 -24.44 -7.62 -6.33
C ASN A 278 -24.39 -6.12 -6.00
N ASN A 279 -24.08 -5.81 -4.74
CA ASN A 279 -23.98 -4.43 -4.25
C ASN A 279 -22.95 -3.59 -5.03
N TRP A 280 -21.85 -4.18 -5.46
CA TRP A 280 -20.81 -3.47 -6.21
C TRP A 280 -21.20 -3.23 -7.66
N CYS A 281 -21.84 -4.21 -8.31
CA CYS A 281 -22.40 -4.01 -9.64
C CYS A 281 -23.39 -2.85 -9.65
N LEU A 282 -24.37 -2.84 -8.73
CA LEU A 282 -25.34 -1.75 -8.63
C LEU A 282 -24.69 -0.37 -8.40
N LYS A 283 -23.67 -0.30 -7.54
CA LYS A 283 -22.89 0.93 -7.31
C LYS A 283 -22.18 1.40 -8.58
N MET A 284 -21.56 0.48 -9.32
CA MET A 284 -20.82 0.82 -10.53
C MET A 284 -21.74 1.23 -11.68
N LEU A 285 -22.92 0.62 -11.79
CA LEU A 285 -23.93 1.02 -12.78
C LEU A 285 -24.36 2.48 -12.58
N ILE A 286 -24.54 2.93 -11.34
CA ILE A 286 -24.82 4.34 -11.01
C ILE A 286 -23.68 5.26 -11.47
N VAL A 287 -22.42 4.86 -11.24
CA VAL A 287 -21.24 5.62 -11.68
C VAL A 287 -21.20 5.73 -13.20
N ILE A 288 -21.42 4.63 -13.92
CA ILE A 288 -21.43 4.60 -15.38
C ILE A 288 -22.55 5.47 -15.95
N GLU A 289 -23.77 5.40 -15.39
CA GLU A 289 -24.87 6.26 -15.82
C GLU A 289 -24.58 7.74 -15.57
N GLY A 290 -23.95 8.08 -14.45
CA GLY A 290 -23.46 9.44 -14.19
C GLY A 290 -22.42 9.90 -15.22
N ALA A 291 -21.46 9.04 -15.55
CA ALA A 291 -20.44 9.33 -16.55
C ALA A 291 -21.04 9.52 -17.95
N LEU A 292 -21.99 8.68 -18.37
CA LEU A 292 -22.72 8.81 -19.63
C LEU A 292 -23.54 10.11 -19.71
N LYS A 293 -24.21 10.52 -18.62
CA LYS A 293 -24.91 11.82 -18.59
C LYS A 293 -23.96 12.99 -18.79
N SER A 294 -22.74 12.89 -18.25
CA SER A 294 -21.73 13.96 -18.38
C SER A 294 -21.19 14.14 -19.81
N THR A 295 -21.35 13.16 -20.70
CA THR A 295 -20.93 13.29 -22.11
C THR A 295 -21.95 14.00 -23.00
N GLY A 296 -23.10 14.41 -22.47
CA GLY A 296 -24.15 15.10 -23.21
C GLY A 296 -25.08 14.17 -24.01
N HIS A 297 -24.99 12.85 -23.81
CA HIS A 297 -25.90 11.89 -24.42
C HIS A 297 -27.25 11.88 -23.69
N ALA A 298 -28.35 11.83 -24.45
CA ALA A 298 -29.67 11.56 -23.90
C ALA A 298 -29.69 10.10 -23.43
N VAL A 299 -29.52 9.87 -22.14
CA VAL A 299 -29.70 8.53 -21.57
C VAL A 299 -31.17 8.16 -21.76
N GLU A 300 -31.47 7.27 -22.71
CA GLU A 300 -32.85 6.86 -23.04
C GLU A 300 -33.59 6.30 -21.82
N THR A 301 -32.88 5.71 -20.87
CA THR A 301 -33.42 5.18 -19.61
C THR A 301 -32.42 5.30 -18.45
N ASP A 302 -32.71 6.20 -17.50
CA ASP A 302 -31.94 6.40 -16.26
C ASP A 302 -32.46 5.47 -15.14
N HIS A 303 -31.67 4.46 -14.78
CA HIS A 303 -32.04 3.48 -13.75
C HIS A 303 -31.42 3.79 -12.39
N THR A 304 -30.70 4.92 -12.26
CA THR A 304 -29.99 5.31 -11.04
C THR A 304 -30.89 5.27 -9.79
N LYS A 305 -32.14 5.76 -9.91
CA LYS A 305 -33.10 5.72 -8.79
C LYS A 305 -33.51 4.30 -8.41
N GLU A 306 -33.68 3.42 -9.40
CA GLU A 306 -33.99 2.01 -9.17
C GLU A 306 -32.84 1.31 -8.43
N TYR A 307 -31.61 1.47 -8.91
CA TYR A 307 -30.42 0.88 -8.30
C TYR A 307 -30.20 1.38 -6.86
N LEU A 308 -30.42 2.67 -6.60
CA LEU A 308 -30.33 3.23 -5.26
C LEU A 308 -31.40 2.67 -4.31
N ASN A 309 -32.62 2.46 -4.78
CA ASN A 309 -33.67 1.81 -3.99
C ASN A 309 -33.30 0.37 -3.64
N LYS A 310 -32.79 -0.41 -4.60
CA LYS A 310 -32.28 -1.77 -4.35
C LYS A 310 -31.16 -1.79 -3.30
N LEU A 311 -30.20 -0.86 -3.40
CA LEU A 311 -29.06 -0.75 -2.48
C LEU A 311 -29.45 -0.41 -1.04
N ILE A 312 -30.58 0.25 -0.80
CA ILE A 312 -31.09 0.54 0.55
C ILE A 312 -31.35 -0.74 1.33
N ASP A 313 -31.85 -1.77 0.65
CA ASP A 313 -32.18 -3.06 1.25
C ASP A 313 -30.98 -4.01 1.25
N LEU A 314 -30.16 -3.98 0.20
CA LEU A 314 -29.01 -4.89 0.04
C LEU A 314 -27.74 -4.48 0.81
N ASP A 315 -27.56 -3.19 1.14
CA ASP A 315 -26.41 -2.68 1.92
C ASP A 315 -26.89 -1.76 3.06
N PRO A 316 -27.54 -2.33 4.10
CA PRO A 316 -28.18 -1.56 5.17
C PRO A 316 -27.19 -0.70 5.97
N GLN A 317 -25.91 -1.08 6.03
CA GLN A 317 -24.87 -0.30 6.70
C GLN A 317 -24.64 1.07 6.04
N ARG A 318 -24.97 1.20 4.75
CA ARG A 318 -24.81 2.43 3.96
C ARG A 318 -26.14 3.05 3.54
N LYS A 319 -27.28 2.56 4.05
CA LYS A 319 -28.63 3.06 3.74
C LYS A 319 -28.77 4.59 3.70
N ASN A 320 -28.25 5.28 4.71
CA ASN A 320 -28.35 6.74 4.80
C ASN A 320 -27.62 7.47 3.65
N ARG A 321 -26.55 6.86 3.11
CA ARG A 321 -25.86 7.39 1.92
C ARG A 321 -26.76 7.30 0.69
N TYR A 322 -27.45 6.17 0.49
CA TYR A 322 -28.32 5.97 -0.67
C TYR A 322 -29.57 6.87 -0.61
N LEU A 323 -30.18 7.02 0.57
CA LEU A 323 -31.29 7.96 0.78
C LEU A 323 -30.88 9.40 0.46
N TYR A 324 -29.68 9.81 0.88
CA TYR A 324 -29.15 11.12 0.53
C TYR A 324 -28.96 11.29 -0.98
N LEU A 325 -28.45 10.28 -1.68
CA LEU A 325 -28.29 10.33 -3.14
C LEU A 325 -29.63 10.39 -3.89
N LEU A 326 -30.68 9.73 -3.39
CA LEU A 326 -32.04 9.82 -3.95
C LEU A 326 -32.70 11.19 -3.78
N SER A 327 -32.26 11.96 -2.77
CA SER A 327 -32.80 13.29 -2.49
C SER A 327 -32.19 14.41 -3.34
N LYS A 328 -31.11 14.10 -4.07
CA LYS A 328 -30.51 14.98 -5.08
C LYS A 328 -31.17 14.76 -6.43
#